data_AF-A0A4S2U647-F1
#
_entry.id   AF-A0A4S2U647-F1
#
_cell.length_a   1.000
_cell.length_b   1.000
_cell.length_c   1.000
_cell.angle_alpha   90.00
_cell.angle_beta   90.00
_cell.angle_gamma   90.00
#
_symmetry.space_group_name_H-M   'P 1'
#
loop_
_entity.id
_entity.type
_entity.pdbx_description
1 polymer ?
#
loop_
_entity_poly.entity_id
_entity_poly.type
_entity_poly.pdbx_seq_one_letter_code
_entity_poly.pdbx_strand_id
1 'polypeptide(L)'
;MTRVVLIGAPIAIAVSLVFNSGGDAALPKDSPTAEASAAGPANPDPFAAADEEERRQMNEKVDRAPAGLATPAMREIAWKLLASAEGSTLDWRTQYATIEDSGDGTGYAAGIVGFCSGTHDMLTFVEAYTKDHPDSPLAPFVPALRKVDGTGSHEGLDPGFTGAWKKAAEDPAFREAQDEVRDKQYFEPAVRLAKLDGLGTLGQFIYFDAMVLQGPGHEADSFYGIRKAALAEADTVAEGGDESAYLDIFLDSARAVMKSKKNQHDTSRIDTTQRVFLEDENLDLEPPLTWKMYGETFHIPS
;
A
#
# COMPACT_ATOMS: atom_id res chain seq x y z
N MET A 1 5.26 19.99 -27.60
CA MET A 1 6.07 19.67 -26.41
C MET A 1 5.83 18.21 -26.09
N THR A 2 6.81 17.36 -26.37
CA THR A 2 6.74 15.92 -26.05
C THR A 2 6.78 15.82 -24.53
N ARG A 3 5.65 15.46 -23.90
CA ARG A 3 5.60 15.17 -22.46
C ARG A 3 6.49 13.95 -22.22
N VAL A 4 7.67 14.16 -21.66
CA VAL A 4 8.41 13.08 -21.01
C VAL A 4 7.65 12.83 -19.72
N VAL A 5 6.81 11.78 -19.71
CA VAL A 5 6.20 11.30 -18.47
C VAL A 5 7.36 10.72 -17.66
N LEU A 6 7.83 11.47 -16.67
CA LEU A 6 8.63 10.91 -15.58
C LEU A 6 7.63 10.10 -14.74
N ILE A 7 7.47 8.84 -15.12
CA ILE A 7 6.70 7.87 -14.33
C ILE A 7 7.52 7.66 -13.06
N GLY A 8 6.89 7.82 -11.90
CA GLY A 8 7.49 7.46 -10.62
C GLY A 8 8.03 6.03 -10.72
N ALA A 9 9.22 5.78 -10.17
CA ALA A 9 9.77 4.43 -10.17
C ALA A 9 8.71 3.47 -9.61
N PRO A 10 8.32 2.41 -10.34
CA PRO A 10 7.25 1.56 -9.87
C PRO A 10 7.64 0.95 -8.53
N ILE A 11 6.62 0.73 -7.72
CA ILE A 11 6.77 0.09 -6.43
C ILE A 11 7.24 -1.35 -6.69
N ALA A 12 8.51 -1.62 -6.43
CA ALA A 12 8.97 -2.98 -6.23
C ALA A 12 8.44 -3.45 -4.86
N ILE A 13 7.20 -3.96 -4.82
CA ILE A 13 6.63 -4.51 -3.60
C ILE A 13 7.23 -5.91 -3.40
N ALA A 14 8.26 -6.01 -2.58
CA ALA A 14 8.71 -7.29 -2.06
C ALA A 14 7.72 -7.76 -0.98
N VAL A 15 6.58 -8.35 -1.39
CA VAL A 15 5.66 -8.99 -0.44
C VAL A 15 6.18 -10.37 -0.07
N SER A 16 6.82 -10.50 1.07
CA SER A 16 6.89 -11.79 1.77
C SER A 16 5.51 -12.04 2.41
N LEU A 17 4.58 -12.66 1.68
CA LEU A 17 3.25 -13.00 2.18
C LEU A 17 3.36 -14.03 3.31
N VAL A 18 3.34 -13.57 4.55
CA VAL A 18 2.94 -14.38 5.71
C VAL A 18 1.48 -14.02 5.99
N PHE A 19 0.57 -14.91 5.58
CA PHE A 19 -0.86 -14.72 5.78
C PHE A 19 -1.20 -14.58 7.28
N ASN A 20 -1.82 -13.45 7.63
CA ASN A 20 -2.35 -13.19 8.96
C ASN A 20 -3.58 -14.07 9.18
N SER A 21 -3.44 -15.08 10.05
CA SER A 21 -4.57 -15.90 10.49
C SER A 21 -5.21 -15.22 11.70
N GLY A 22 -6.36 -14.58 11.50
CA GLY A 22 -7.13 -14.03 12.62
C GLY A 22 -8.13 -12.95 12.21
N GLY A 23 -9.34 -13.37 11.82
CA GLY A 23 -10.49 -12.49 11.64
C GLY A 23 -11.49 -13.04 10.64
N ASP A 24 -12.73 -13.26 11.06
CA ASP A 24 -13.80 -13.97 10.35
C ASP A 24 -14.11 -13.42 8.94
N ALA A 25 -13.46 -13.99 7.92
CA ALA A 25 -13.98 -14.09 6.56
C ALA A 25 -13.31 -15.29 5.86
N ALA A 26 -14.09 -16.32 5.58
CA ALA A 26 -13.59 -17.61 5.10
C ALA A 26 -12.97 -17.54 3.69
N LEU A 27 -11.73 -18.01 3.54
CA LEU A 27 -11.25 -18.65 2.31
C LEU A 27 -11.85 -20.08 2.20
N PRO A 28 -11.82 -20.72 1.01
CA PRO A 28 -12.52 -21.98 0.74
C PRO A 28 -12.24 -23.11 1.76
N LYS A 29 -13.24 -23.98 1.95
CA LYS A 29 -13.43 -24.91 3.08
C LYS A 29 -12.33 -25.95 3.39
N ASP A 30 -11.17 -25.94 2.73
CA ASP A 30 -10.12 -26.96 2.93
C ASP A 30 -8.67 -26.42 2.86
N SER A 31 -8.43 -25.16 3.25
CA SER A 31 -7.06 -24.65 3.35
C SER A 31 -6.35 -25.19 4.60
N PRO A 32 -5.12 -25.74 4.48
CA PRO A 32 -4.37 -26.23 5.62
C PRO A 32 -3.99 -25.08 6.57
N THR A 33 -4.41 -25.18 7.82
CA THR A 33 -3.99 -24.32 8.94
C THR A 33 -2.55 -24.59 9.31
N ALA A 34 -1.68 -23.57 9.22
CA ALA A 34 -0.36 -23.61 9.83
C ALA A 34 -0.50 -23.22 11.32
N GLU A 35 -0.10 -24.13 12.21
CA GLU A 35 0.06 -23.83 13.63
C GLU A 35 1.15 -22.78 13.83
N ALA A 36 0.83 -21.72 14.57
CA ALA A 36 1.80 -20.72 15.00
C ALA A 36 2.80 -21.36 15.97
N SER A 37 4.05 -21.53 15.53
CA SER A 37 5.15 -21.88 16.42
C SER A 37 5.56 -20.65 17.25
N ALA A 38 5.26 -20.69 18.55
CA ALA A 38 5.70 -19.72 19.54
C ALA A 38 7.22 -19.83 19.78
N ALA A 39 8.04 -19.24 18.90
CA ALA A 39 9.44 -18.84 19.17
C ALA A 39 10.04 -18.11 17.95
N GLY A 40 9.71 -16.82 17.82
CA GLY A 40 10.34 -15.87 16.90
C GLY A 40 10.41 -14.49 17.54
N PRO A 41 11.17 -13.51 16.99
CA PRO A 41 11.13 -12.14 17.49
C PRO A 41 9.66 -11.65 17.55
N ALA A 42 9.34 -10.82 18.55
CA ALA A 42 7.99 -10.31 18.75
C ALA A 42 7.45 -9.71 17.45
N ASN A 43 6.24 -10.14 17.05
CA ASN A 43 5.59 -9.67 15.84
C ASN A 43 5.38 -8.14 15.95
N PRO A 44 5.92 -7.34 15.02
CA PRO A 44 5.83 -5.88 15.13
C PRO A 44 4.43 -5.34 14.77
N ASP A 45 3.53 -6.17 14.21
CA ASP A 45 2.10 -5.87 14.16
C ASP A 45 1.45 -6.15 15.53
N PRO A 46 1.01 -5.11 16.27
CA PRO A 46 0.40 -5.31 17.57
C PRO A 46 -0.86 -6.17 17.51
N PHE A 47 -1.65 -6.12 16.44
CA PHE A 47 -2.88 -6.91 16.32
C PHE A 47 -2.60 -8.40 16.14
N ALA A 48 -1.56 -8.72 15.38
CA ALA A 48 -1.14 -10.09 15.17
C ALA A 48 -0.38 -10.66 16.39
N ALA A 49 0.30 -9.81 17.16
CA ALA A 49 0.97 -10.19 18.41
C ALA A 49 0.00 -10.41 19.58
N ALA A 50 -1.12 -9.70 19.58
CA ALA A 50 -2.07 -9.66 20.69
C ALA A 50 -2.86 -10.96 20.88
N ASP A 51 -3.18 -11.27 22.13
CA ASP A 51 -4.21 -12.26 22.45
C ASP A 51 -5.63 -11.74 22.11
N GLU A 52 -6.65 -12.58 22.30
CA GLU A 52 -8.03 -12.24 21.95
C GLU A 52 -8.59 -11.05 22.75
N GLU A 53 -8.22 -10.94 24.03
CA GLU A 53 -8.69 -9.86 24.90
C GLU A 53 -8.00 -8.54 24.57
N GLU A 54 -6.67 -8.57 24.41
CA GLU A 54 -5.87 -7.43 23.96
C GLU A 54 -6.36 -6.93 22.59
N ARG A 55 -6.60 -7.84 21.64
CA ARG A 55 -7.12 -7.50 20.31
C ARG A 55 -8.51 -6.87 20.39
N ARG A 56 -9.39 -7.38 21.25
CA ARG A 56 -10.72 -6.78 21.47
C ARG A 56 -10.60 -5.35 21.99
N GLN A 57 -9.74 -5.12 22.98
CA GLN A 57 -9.52 -3.78 23.55
C GLN A 57 -8.94 -2.80 22.52
N MET A 58 -7.98 -3.26 21.71
CA MET A 58 -7.44 -2.43 20.62
C MET A 58 -8.51 -2.10 19.57
N ASN A 59 -9.33 -3.07 19.18
CA ASN A 59 -10.44 -2.83 18.25
C ASN A 59 -11.45 -1.82 18.82
N GLU A 60 -11.83 -1.94 20.10
CA GLU A 60 -12.70 -0.94 20.74
C GLU A 60 -12.09 0.47 20.75
N LYS A 61 -10.77 0.59 20.91
CA LYS A 61 -10.08 1.88 20.84
C LYS A 61 -10.12 2.45 19.42
N VAL A 62 -9.85 1.61 18.41
CA VAL A 62 -9.94 1.99 16.99
C VAL A 62 -11.36 2.42 16.62
N ASP A 63 -12.38 1.70 17.08
CA ASP A 63 -13.79 1.99 16.77
C ASP A 63 -14.27 3.31 17.38
N ARG A 64 -13.69 3.72 18.52
CA ARG A 64 -13.96 5.02 19.16
C ARG A 64 -13.22 6.18 18.49
N ALA A 65 -12.15 5.92 17.75
CA ALA A 65 -11.39 6.96 17.06
C ALA A 65 -12.21 7.53 15.88
N PRO A 66 -12.07 8.84 15.58
CA PRO A 66 -12.72 9.44 14.42
C PRO A 66 -12.46 8.66 13.13
N ALA A 67 -13.42 8.68 12.21
CA ALA A 67 -13.30 7.93 10.95
C ALA A 67 -12.06 8.36 10.15
N GLY A 68 -11.73 9.67 10.15
CA GLY A 68 -10.56 10.23 9.48
C GLY A 68 -10.50 9.84 8.02
N LEU A 69 -9.40 9.19 7.64
CA LEU A 69 -9.13 8.74 6.27
C LEU A 69 -10.17 7.73 5.77
N ALA A 70 -10.83 6.99 6.68
CA ALA A 70 -11.83 5.98 6.33
C ALA A 70 -13.17 6.58 5.85
N THR A 71 -13.39 7.89 5.94
CA THR A 71 -14.58 8.51 5.34
C THR A 71 -14.52 8.44 3.81
N PRO A 72 -15.66 8.34 3.10
CA PRO A 72 -15.65 8.26 1.64
C PRO A 72 -14.93 9.44 0.96
N ALA A 73 -15.10 10.66 1.50
CA ALA A 73 -14.45 11.85 0.97
C ALA A 73 -12.92 11.80 1.15
N MET A 74 -12.46 11.40 2.33
CA MET A 74 -11.01 11.31 2.61
C MET A 74 -10.35 10.15 1.88
N ARG A 75 -11.07 9.04 1.65
CA ARG A 75 -10.60 7.97 0.75
C ARG A 75 -10.31 8.50 -0.65
N GLU A 76 -11.22 9.27 -1.25
CA GLU A 76 -10.98 9.86 -2.58
C GLU A 76 -9.78 10.83 -2.60
N ILE A 77 -9.52 11.54 -1.51
CA ILE A 77 -8.30 12.37 -1.36
C ILE A 77 -7.05 11.48 -1.27
N ALA A 78 -7.08 10.43 -0.45
CA ALA A 78 -5.97 9.49 -0.29
C ALA A 78 -5.60 8.82 -1.63
N TRP A 79 -6.59 8.38 -2.42
CA TRP A 79 -6.35 7.78 -3.74
C TRP A 79 -5.71 8.76 -4.72
N LYS A 80 -6.12 10.03 -4.68
CA LYS A 80 -5.53 11.09 -5.53
C LYS A 80 -4.09 11.41 -5.14
N LEU A 81 -3.81 11.50 -3.84
CA LEU A 81 -2.46 11.72 -3.34
C LEU A 81 -1.55 10.56 -3.75
N LEU A 82 -1.98 9.32 -3.53
CA LEU A 82 -1.24 8.13 -3.94
C LEU A 82 -1.02 8.08 -5.45
N ALA A 83 -2.06 8.29 -6.26
CA ALA A 83 -1.95 8.29 -7.72
C ALA A 83 -1.03 9.39 -8.28
N SER A 84 -0.85 10.50 -7.55
CA SER A 84 0.13 11.51 -7.94
C SER A 84 1.56 10.97 -7.82
N ALA A 85 1.86 10.17 -6.80
CA ALA A 85 3.15 9.49 -6.65
C ALA A 85 3.29 8.31 -7.62
N GLU A 86 2.26 7.49 -7.75
CA GLU A 86 2.39 6.23 -8.52
C GLU A 86 2.25 6.42 -10.03
N GLY A 87 1.65 7.53 -10.48
CA GLY A 87 1.46 7.77 -11.92
C GLY A 87 1.29 9.22 -12.33
N SER A 88 1.73 10.18 -11.51
CA SER A 88 1.72 11.61 -11.83
C SER A 88 0.33 12.10 -12.29
N THR A 89 -0.73 11.63 -11.64
CA THR A 89 -2.13 11.96 -11.99
C THR A 89 -3.02 12.05 -10.77
N LEU A 90 -4.08 12.86 -10.84
CA LEU A 90 -5.19 12.82 -9.87
C LEU A 90 -6.35 11.93 -10.33
N ASP A 91 -6.34 11.47 -11.58
CA ASP A 91 -7.32 10.51 -12.07
C ASP A 91 -6.90 9.10 -11.69
N TRP A 92 -6.99 8.80 -10.39
CA TRP A 92 -6.51 7.54 -9.80
C TRP A 92 -7.18 6.30 -10.41
N ARG A 93 -8.39 6.45 -10.97
CA ARG A 93 -9.12 5.36 -11.63
C ARG A 93 -8.41 4.88 -12.90
N THR A 94 -7.54 5.68 -13.50
CA THR A 94 -6.71 5.20 -14.62
C THR A 94 -5.74 4.09 -14.19
N GLN A 95 -5.39 4.02 -12.90
CA GLN A 95 -4.41 3.06 -12.38
C GLN A 95 -4.88 1.61 -12.43
N TYR A 96 -6.18 1.32 -12.45
CA TYR A 96 -6.68 -0.06 -12.60
C TYR A 96 -6.12 -0.75 -13.85
N ALA A 97 -5.94 0.01 -14.93
CA ALA A 97 -5.48 -0.48 -16.23
C ALA A 97 -3.97 -0.30 -16.47
N THR A 98 -3.26 0.39 -15.55
CA THR A 98 -1.82 0.57 -15.65
C THR A 98 -1.12 -0.78 -15.57
N ILE A 99 -0.17 -1.01 -16.49
CA ILE A 99 0.70 -2.18 -16.50
C ILE A 99 1.96 -1.86 -17.29
N GLU A 100 3.12 -1.91 -16.63
CA GLU A 100 4.41 -1.51 -17.18
C GLU A 100 5.54 -2.31 -16.54
N ASP A 101 6.66 -2.47 -17.26
CA ASP A 101 7.92 -2.96 -16.67
C ASP A 101 8.92 -1.81 -16.71
N SER A 102 9.43 -1.41 -15.55
CA SER A 102 10.43 -0.33 -15.43
C SER A 102 11.87 -0.79 -15.62
N GLY A 103 12.10 -2.11 -15.73
CA GLY A 103 13.42 -2.70 -15.77
C GLY A 103 14.10 -2.81 -14.40
N ASP A 104 13.35 -2.76 -13.30
CA ASP A 104 13.88 -2.97 -11.94
C ASP A 104 14.15 -4.45 -11.59
N GLY A 105 13.78 -5.35 -12.50
CA GLY A 105 14.00 -6.80 -12.38
C GLY A 105 12.83 -7.57 -11.79
N THR A 106 11.70 -6.91 -11.49
CA THR A 106 10.47 -7.54 -10.98
C THR A 106 9.43 -7.85 -12.06
N GLY A 107 9.70 -7.48 -13.31
CA GLY A 107 8.83 -7.70 -14.45
C GLY A 107 7.71 -6.66 -14.52
N TYR A 108 6.50 -7.08 -14.90
CA TYR A 108 5.35 -6.16 -14.95
C TYR A 108 4.92 -5.75 -13.55
N ALA A 109 4.78 -4.45 -13.32
CA ALA A 109 4.01 -3.84 -12.24
C ALA A 109 2.66 -3.34 -12.79
N ALA A 110 1.54 -3.62 -12.10
CA ALA A 110 0.21 -3.33 -12.62
C ALA A 110 -0.83 -2.97 -11.55
N GLY A 111 -1.88 -2.24 -11.95
CA GLY A 111 -3.04 -1.96 -11.09
C GLY A 111 -2.81 -0.91 -10.01
N ILE A 112 -3.85 -0.67 -9.20
CA ILE A 112 -3.91 0.45 -8.22
C ILE A 112 -2.96 0.32 -7.04
N VAL A 113 -2.38 -0.87 -6.82
CA VAL A 113 -1.37 -1.14 -5.79
C VAL A 113 -0.06 -1.64 -6.38
N GLY A 114 0.12 -1.67 -7.70
CA GLY A 114 1.39 -2.07 -8.31
C GLY A 114 1.74 -3.56 -8.11
N PHE A 115 0.80 -4.47 -8.37
CA PHE A 115 1.05 -5.92 -8.41
C PHE A 115 2.22 -6.25 -9.34
N CYS A 116 3.20 -7.05 -8.90
CA CYS A 116 4.36 -7.41 -9.71
C CYS A 116 4.34 -8.88 -10.15
N SER A 117 4.65 -9.15 -11.43
CA SER A 117 4.74 -10.53 -11.93
C SER A 117 5.84 -11.36 -11.28
N GLY A 118 6.89 -10.69 -10.78
CA GLY A 118 8.05 -11.32 -10.15
C GLY A 118 8.03 -11.38 -8.63
N THR A 119 7.00 -10.88 -7.95
CA THR A 119 6.94 -10.82 -6.46
C THR A 119 5.77 -11.60 -5.88
N HIS A 120 5.23 -12.56 -6.65
CA HIS A 120 4.14 -13.48 -6.27
C HIS A 120 2.73 -12.87 -6.12
N ASP A 121 2.60 -11.57 -5.86
CA ASP A 121 1.31 -10.92 -5.63
C ASP A 121 0.42 -10.84 -6.89
N MET A 122 0.97 -10.54 -8.07
CA MET A 122 0.23 -10.56 -9.33
C MET A 122 -0.28 -11.95 -9.67
N LEU A 123 0.57 -12.98 -9.49
CA LEU A 123 0.15 -14.37 -9.69
C LEU A 123 -1.01 -14.72 -8.76
N THR A 124 -0.86 -14.44 -7.46
CA THR A 124 -1.88 -14.73 -6.45
C THR A 124 -3.20 -14.04 -6.78
N PHE A 125 -3.13 -12.75 -7.13
CA PHE A 125 -4.29 -11.95 -7.50
C PHE A 125 -5.00 -12.49 -8.75
N VAL A 126 -4.25 -12.71 -9.84
CA VAL A 126 -4.83 -13.19 -11.10
C VAL A 126 -5.38 -14.61 -10.96
N GLU A 127 -4.69 -15.49 -10.23
CA GLU A 127 -5.15 -16.85 -9.98
C GLU A 127 -6.45 -16.87 -9.15
N ALA A 128 -6.53 -16.05 -8.10
CA ALA A 128 -7.75 -15.90 -7.30
C ALA A 128 -8.90 -15.33 -8.14
N TYR A 129 -8.67 -14.23 -8.86
CA TYR A 129 -9.69 -13.60 -9.69
C TYR A 129 -10.23 -14.54 -10.77
N THR A 130 -9.33 -15.24 -11.49
CA THR A 130 -9.73 -16.13 -12.60
C THR A 130 -10.40 -17.42 -12.14
N LYS A 131 -10.26 -17.80 -10.87
CA LYS A 131 -11.02 -18.91 -10.28
C LYS A 131 -12.51 -18.60 -10.23
N ASP A 132 -12.87 -17.38 -9.85
CA ASP A 132 -14.27 -16.93 -9.77
C ASP A 132 -14.77 -16.34 -11.10
N HIS A 133 -13.85 -15.88 -11.96
CA HIS A 133 -14.10 -15.32 -13.28
C HIS A 133 -13.34 -16.09 -14.39
N PRO A 134 -13.72 -17.35 -14.70
CA PRO A 134 -12.98 -18.21 -15.63
C PRO A 134 -12.94 -17.69 -17.06
N ASP A 135 -13.90 -16.85 -17.47
CA ASP A 135 -13.95 -16.22 -18.79
C ASP A 135 -13.11 -14.93 -18.89
N SER A 136 -12.42 -14.55 -17.81
CA SER A 136 -11.53 -13.40 -17.78
C SER A 136 -10.45 -13.51 -18.87
N PRO A 137 -10.10 -12.39 -19.55
CA PRO A 137 -9.01 -12.39 -20.52
C PRO A 137 -7.64 -12.73 -19.91
N LEU A 138 -7.52 -12.72 -18.57
CA LEU A 138 -6.30 -13.08 -17.84
C LEU A 138 -6.15 -14.59 -17.59
N ALA A 139 -7.24 -15.37 -17.66
CA ALA A 139 -7.22 -16.81 -17.34
C ALA A 139 -6.17 -17.60 -18.16
N PRO A 140 -5.98 -17.35 -19.47
CA PRO A 140 -4.95 -18.04 -20.25
C PRO A 140 -3.51 -17.79 -19.81
N PHE A 141 -3.26 -16.70 -19.06
CA PHE A 141 -1.91 -16.30 -18.64
C PHE A 141 -1.49 -16.88 -17.28
N VAL A 142 -2.41 -17.45 -16.49
CA VAL A 142 -2.08 -18.04 -15.18
C VAL A 142 -0.91 -19.04 -15.25
N PRO A 143 -0.85 -19.98 -16.23
CA PRO A 143 0.29 -20.90 -16.33
C PRO A 143 1.63 -20.21 -16.63
N ALA A 144 1.62 -19.08 -17.35
CA ALA A 144 2.82 -18.29 -17.62
C ALA A 144 3.24 -17.51 -16.37
N LEU A 145 2.29 -16.87 -15.68
CA LEU A 145 2.53 -16.20 -14.39
C LEU A 145 3.22 -17.13 -13.38
N ARG A 146 2.75 -18.39 -13.24
CA ARG A 146 3.40 -19.38 -12.36
C ARG A 146 4.85 -19.71 -12.73
N LYS A 147 5.23 -19.58 -14.01
CA LYS A 147 6.58 -19.89 -14.48
C LYS A 147 7.54 -18.72 -14.30
N VAL A 148 7.04 -17.48 -14.46
CA VAL A 148 7.86 -16.28 -14.37
C VAL A 148 7.94 -15.72 -12.95
N ASP A 149 7.06 -16.17 -12.05
CA ASP A 149 7.07 -15.78 -10.64
C ASP A 149 8.46 -15.92 -10.00
N GLY A 150 8.86 -14.91 -9.23
CA GLY A 150 10.21 -14.76 -8.69
C GLY A 150 11.25 -14.21 -9.69
N THR A 151 10.85 -13.84 -10.91
CA THR A 151 11.74 -13.31 -11.95
C THR A 151 11.12 -12.10 -12.68
N GLY A 152 11.96 -11.31 -13.36
CA GLY A 152 11.49 -10.27 -14.29
C GLY A 152 11.19 -10.76 -15.71
N SER A 153 10.90 -12.05 -15.91
CA SER A 153 10.66 -12.62 -17.24
C SER A 153 9.25 -12.32 -17.76
N HIS A 154 9.13 -12.08 -19.06
CA HIS A 154 7.84 -11.95 -19.76
C HIS A 154 7.48 -13.20 -20.59
N GLU A 155 8.21 -14.31 -20.43
CA GLU A 155 8.01 -15.52 -21.22
C GLU A 155 6.57 -16.07 -21.08
N GLY A 156 5.83 -16.13 -22.18
CA GLY A 156 4.44 -16.58 -22.20
C GLY A 156 3.42 -15.53 -21.76
N LEU A 157 3.85 -14.36 -21.29
CA LEU A 157 3.01 -13.19 -21.07
C LEU A 157 2.93 -12.34 -22.35
N ASP A 158 4.07 -12.10 -22.98
CA ASP A 158 4.14 -11.27 -24.17
C ASP A 158 3.61 -11.97 -25.44
N PRO A 159 3.01 -11.21 -26.37
CA PRO A 159 2.70 -9.77 -26.31
C PRO A 159 1.31 -9.46 -25.72
N GLY A 160 0.56 -10.48 -25.30
CA GLY A 160 -0.88 -10.38 -25.07
C GLY A 160 -1.28 -9.91 -23.67
N PHE A 161 -0.43 -10.12 -22.67
CA PHE A 161 -0.81 -9.93 -21.26
C PHE A 161 -1.17 -8.49 -20.91
N THR A 162 -0.41 -7.51 -21.40
CA THR A 162 -0.71 -6.08 -21.15
C THR A 162 -2.06 -5.66 -21.75
N GLY A 163 -2.40 -6.18 -22.92
CA GLY A 163 -3.72 -5.98 -23.54
C GLY A 163 -4.84 -6.66 -22.77
N ALA A 164 -4.59 -7.87 -22.27
CA ALA A 164 -5.54 -8.62 -21.43
C ALA A 164 -5.80 -7.92 -20.09
N TRP A 165 -4.77 -7.37 -19.44
CA TRP A 165 -4.89 -6.59 -18.21
C TRP A 165 -5.76 -5.35 -18.41
N LYS A 166 -5.45 -4.55 -19.43
CA LYS A 166 -6.24 -3.37 -19.80
C LYS A 166 -7.69 -3.74 -20.10
N LYS A 167 -7.91 -4.88 -20.77
CA LYS A 167 -9.25 -5.37 -21.05
C LYS A 167 -10.00 -5.81 -19.79
N ALA A 168 -9.33 -6.49 -18.86
CA ALA A 168 -9.90 -6.87 -17.57
C ALA A 168 -10.28 -5.63 -16.75
N ALA A 169 -9.47 -4.57 -16.77
CA ALA A 169 -9.74 -3.31 -16.07
C ALA A 169 -10.98 -2.53 -16.54
N GLU A 170 -11.58 -2.91 -17.68
CA GLU A 170 -12.89 -2.39 -18.08
C GLU A 170 -14.03 -2.98 -17.23
N ASP A 171 -13.86 -4.21 -16.73
CA ASP A 171 -14.83 -4.94 -15.90
C ASP A 171 -14.90 -4.34 -14.48
N PRO A 172 -16.10 -3.92 -14.00
CA PRO A 172 -16.29 -3.52 -12.62
C PRO A 172 -15.81 -4.55 -11.59
N ALA A 173 -15.99 -5.85 -11.84
CA ALA A 173 -15.60 -6.89 -10.89
C ALA A 173 -14.08 -6.99 -10.73
N PHE A 174 -13.31 -6.77 -11.80
CA PHE A 174 -11.85 -6.73 -11.72
C PHE A 174 -11.36 -5.50 -10.93
N ARG A 175 -12.03 -4.35 -11.11
CA ARG A 175 -11.73 -3.14 -10.34
C ARG A 175 -12.05 -3.33 -8.86
N GLU A 176 -13.20 -3.92 -8.54
CA GLU A 176 -13.59 -4.26 -7.17
C GLU A 176 -12.60 -5.25 -6.53
N ALA A 177 -12.14 -6.26 -7.26
CA ALA A 177 -11.12 -7.18 -6.77
C ALA A 177 -9.79 -6.48 -6.45
N GLN A 178 -9.37 -5.49 -7.25
CA GLN A 178 -8.18 -4.67 -6.93
C GLN A 178 -8.43 -3.79 -5.69
N ASP A 179 -9.62 -3.17 -5.58
CA ASP A 179 -10.00 -2.36 -4.42
C ASP A 179 -9.97 -3.19 -3.14
N GLU A 180 -10.46 -4.44 -3.17
CA GLU A 180 -10.43 -5.34 -2.02
C GLU A 180 -9.00 -5.64 -1.56
N VAL A 181 -8.07 -5.86 -2.49
CA VAL A 181 -6.66 -6.09 -2.12
C VAL A 181 -6.08 -4.84 -1.48
N ARG A 182 -6.24 -3.68 -2.12
CA ARG A 182 -5.78 -2.39 -1.57
C ARG A 182 -6.32 -2.16 -0.17
N ASP A 183 -7.61 -2.40 0.01
CA ASP A 183 -8.29 -2.13 1.27
C ASP A 183 -7.81 -3.10 2.36
N LYS A 184 -7.83 -4.40 2.11
CA LYS A 184 -7.52 -5.43 3.11
C LYS A 184 -6.04 -5.52 3.46
N GLN A 185 -5.14 -5.33 2.48
CA GLN A 185 -3.70 -5.53 2.69
C GLN A 185 -2.97 -4.25 3.12
N TYR A 186 -3.47 -3.08 2.73
CA TYR A 186 -2.74 -1.81 2.91
C TYR A 186 -3.56 -0.79 3.68
N PHE A 187 -4.75 -0.42 3.19
CA PHE A 187 -5.50 0.71 3.74
C PHE A 187 -6.05 0.44 5.14
N GLU A 188 -6.81 -0.64 5.32
CA GLU A 188 -7.44 -0.95 6.61
C GLU A 188 -6.41 -1.22 7.70
N PRO A 189 -5.35 -2.03 7.49
CA PRO A 189 -4.31 -2.21 8.49
C PRO A 189 -3.59 -0.90 8.86
N ALA A 190 -3.25 -0.07 7.88
CA ALA A 190 -2.59 1.21 8.11
C ALA A 190 -3.47 2.19 8.91
N VAL A 191 -4.73 2.36 8.50
CA VAL A 191 -5.68 3.26 9.18
C VAL A 191 -5.99 2.74 10.59
N ARG A 192 -6.17 1.43 10.76
CA ARG A 192 -6.40 0.81 12.06
C ARG A 192 -5.22 1.06 13.00
N LEU A 193 -3.99 0.90 12.51
CA LEU A 193 -2.80 1.10 13.32
C LEU A 193 -2.56 2.56 13.66
N ALA A 194 -2.74 3.47 12.70
CA ALA A 194 -2.67 4.91 12.94
C ALA A 194 -3.68 5.37 14.00
N LYS A 195 -4.91 4.84 13.98
CA LYS A 195 -5.92 5.08 15.03
C LYS A 195 -5.50 4.52 16.39
N LEU A 196 -4.85 3.36 16.42
CA LEU A 196 -4.32 2.78 17.65
C LEU A 196 -3.27 3.70 18.29
N ASP A 197 -2.44 4.33 17.46
CA ASP A 197 -1.39 5.28 17.83
C ASP A 197 -1.94 6.70 18.09
N GLY A 198 -3.25 6.90 17.90
CA GLY A 198 -3.93 8.17 18.16
C GLY A 198 -3.73 9.24 17.09
N LEU A 199 -3.33 8.85 15.87
CA LEU A 199 -3.04 9.76 14.77
C LEU A 199 -4.32 10.23 14.04
N GLY A 200 -4.32 11.51 13.66
CA GLY A 200 -5.32 12.17 12.83
C GLY A 200 -5.28 11.71 11.36
N THR A 201 -6.02 12.41 10.50
CA THR A 201 -6.21 12.00 9.10
C THR A 201 -4.91 12.03 8.30
N LEU A 202 -4.04 13.03 8.52
CA LEU A 202 -2.72 13.10 7.89
C LEU A 202 -1.84 11.92 8.30
N GLY A 203 -1.77 11.59 9.60
CA GLY A 203 -0.98 10.46 10.08
C GLY A 203 -1.49 9.12 9.54
N GLN A 204 -2.82 8.96 9.42
CA GLN A 204 -3.43 7.80 8.75
C GLN A 204 -3.00 7.70 7.28
N PHE A 205 -2.95 8.83 6.56
CA PHE A 205 -2.47 8.85 5.17
C PHE A 205 -0.99 8.50 5.08
N ILE A 206 -0.13 9.06 5.94
CA ILE A 206 1.31 8.77 6.00
C ILE A 206 1.55 7.28 6.21
N TYR A 207 0.81 6.64 7.13
CA TYR A 207 0.90 5.20 7.36
C TYR A 207 0.47 4.40 6.14
N PHE A 208 -0.64 4.78 5.52
CA PHE A 208 -1.15 4.10 4.34
C PHE A 208 -0.17 4.19 3.16
N ASP A 209 0.36 5.38 2.90
CA ASP A 209 1.35 5.65 1.85
C ASP A 209 2.63 4.83 2.05
N ALA A 210 3.15 4.79 3.29
CA ALA A 210 4.30 3.99 3.64
C ALA A 210 4.05 2.47 3.51
N MET A 211 2.85 2.01 3.88
CA MET A 211 2.47 0.60 3.76
C MET A 211 2.36 0.16 2.29
N VAL A 212 1.84 1.02 1.41
CA VAL A 212 1.84 0.76 -0.04
C VAL A 212 3.27 0.72 -0.59
N LEU A 213 4.10 1.71 -0.26
CA LEU A 213 5.44 1.82 -0.84
C LEU A 213 6.43 0.75 -0.32
N GLN A 214 6.41 0.48 0.98
CA GLN A 214 7.41 -0.38 1.64
C GLN A 214 6.86 -1.77 1.99
N GLY A 215 5.56 -2.00 1.78
CA GLY A 215 4.88 -3.24 2.09
C GLY A 215 4.64 -3.47 3.59
N PRO A 216 3.72 -4.39 3.96
CA PRO A 216 3.38 -4.72 5.34
C PRO A 216 4.38 -5.69 6.01
N GLY A 217 5.61 -5.78 5.48
CA GLY A 217 6.64 -6.69 6.01
C GLY A 217 7.10 -6.34 7.42
N HIS A 218 7.97 -7.18 7.99
CA HIS A 218 8.54 -6.99 9.33
C HIS A 218 10.04 -6.60 9.32
N GLU A 219 10.64 -6.52 8.13
CA GLU A 219 12.03 -6.14 7.95
C GLU A 219 12.26 -4.66 8.28
N ALA A 220 13.49 -4.28 8.60
CA ALA A 220 13.82 -2.90 9.00
C ALA A 220 13.45 -1.84 7.94
N ASP A 221 13.41 -2.24 6.67
CA ASP A 221 13.10 -1.40 5.51
C ASP A 221 11.66 -1.58 4.99
N SER A 222 10.78 -2.15 5.81
CA SER A 222 9.34 -2.28 5.57
C SER A 222 8.52 -1.41 6.52
N PHE A 223 7.20 -1.30 6.32
CA PHE A 223 6.35 -0.43 7.11
C PHE A 223 6.49 -0.62 8.63
N TYR A 224 6.40 -1.87 9.12
CA TYR A 224 6.50 -2.13 10.55
C TYR A 224 7.92 -1.86 11.11
N GLY A 225 8.95 -2.01 10.27
CA GLY A 225 10.32 -1.62 10.60
C GLY A 225 10.46 -0.11 10.79
N ILE A 226 9.89 0.67 9.87
CA ILE A 226 9.85 2.15 9.93
C ILE A 226 9.10 2.61 11.17
N ARG A 227 7.90 2.06 11.41
CA ARG A 227 7.10 2.38 12.61
C ARG A 227 7.87 2.07 13.88
N LYS A 228 8.52 0.91 13.95
CA LYS A 228 9.34 0.51 15.11
C LYS A 228 10.50 1.47 15.35
N ALA A 229 11.17 1.95 14.29
CA ALA A 229 12.22 2.96 14.42
C ALA A 229 11.67 4.27 14.99
N ALA A 230 10.52 4.73 14.50
CA ALA A 230 9.89 5.96 15.00
C ALA A 230 9.47 5.86 16.48
N LEU A 231 8.86 4.73 16.87
CA LEU A 231 8.46 4.45 18.26
C LEU A 231 9.65 4.37 19.23
N ALA A 232 10.86 4.11 18.74
CA ALA A 232 12.05 4.12 19.58
C ALA A 232 12.53 5.54 19.91
N GLU A 233 12.04 6.55 19.19
CA GLU A 233 12.49 7.94 19.28
C GLU A 233 11.42 8.91 19.78
N ALA A 234 10.13 8.64 19.53
CA ALA A 234 9.02 9.44 20.04
C ALA A 234 7.81 8.60 20.47
N ASP A 235 7.22 9.03 21.58
CA ASP A 235 5.92 8.54 22.05
C ASP A 235 4.82 8.90 21.04
N THR A 236 3.89 8.00 20.82
CA THR A 236 2.68 8.28 20.03
C THR A 236 1.72 9.19 20.78
N VAL A 237 0.71 9.74 20.10
CA VAL A 237 -0.38 10.49 20.75
C VAL A 237 -1.09 9.62 21.79
N ALA A 238 -1.28 8.35 21.48
CA ALA A 238 -1.83 7.35 22.38
C ALA A 238 -1.03 7.16 23.68
N GLU A 239 0.27 7.46 23.66
CA GLU A 239 1.19 7.39 24.80
C GLU A 239 1.44 8.76 25.45
N GLY A 240 0.80 9.82 24.93
CA GLY A 240 0.90 11.19 25.44
C GLY A 240 1.92 12.07 24.72
N GLY A 241 2.46 11.62 23.59
CA GLY A 241 3.35 12.39 22.72
C GLY A 241 2.63 13.43 21.86
N ASP A 242 3.43 14.25 21.18
CA ASP A 242 2.96 15.24 20.20
C ASP A 242 2.85 14.59 18.81
N GLU A 243 1.70 14.77 18.15
CA GLU A 243 1.45 14.13 16.85
C GLU A 243 2.46 14.59 15.79
N SER A 244 2.73 15.89 15.73
CA SER A 244 3.63 16.45 14.71
C SER A 244 5.06 15.97 14.90
N ALA A 245 5.54 15.92 16.13
CA ALA A 245 6.86 15.38 16.46
C ALA A 245 6.97 13.89 16.09
N TYR A 246 5.95 13.09 16.40
CA TYR A 246 5.92 11.68 16.04
C TYR A 246 5.94 11.48 14.52
N LEU A 247 5.10 12.21 13.79
CA LEU A 247 5.01 12.12 12.33
C LEU A 247 6.31 12.60 11.65
N ASP A 248 6.95 13.65 12.17
CA ASP A 248 8.22 14.14 11.65
C ASP A 248 9.33 13.07 11.69
N ILE A 249 9.44 12.36 12.82
CA ILE A 249 10.37 11.24 13.03
C ILE A 249 10.01 10.04 12.15
N PHE A 250 8.72 9.72 12.02
CA PHE A 250 8.26 8.66 11.13
C PHE A 250 8.64 8.95 9.67
N LEU A 251 8.41 10.19 9.21
CA LEU A 251 8.77 10.63 7.86
C LEU A 251 10.28 10.61 7.63
N ASP A 252 11.11 10.95 8.63
CA ASP A 252 12.56 10.81 8.54
C ASP A 252 13.01 9.36 8.41
N SER A 253 12.39 8.46 9.19
CA SER A 253 12.65 7.02 9.12
C SER A 253 12.26 6.45 7.74
N ALA A 254 11.07 6.78 7.24
CA ALA A 254 10.59 6.35 5.93
C ALA A 254 11.48 6.89 4.80
N ARG A 255 11.89 8.16 4.89
CA ARG A 255 12.79 8.80 3.94
C ARG A 255 14.18 8.18 3.91
N ALA A 256 14.72 7.79 5.07
CA ALA A 256 15.98 7.08 5.16
C ALA A 256 15.92 5.72 4.46
N VAL A 257 14.82 4.98 4.65
CA VAL A 257 14.55 3.72 3.94
C VAL A 257 14.50 3.94 2.43
N MET A 258 13.71 4.90 1.94
CA MET A 258 13.62 5.23 0.50
C MET A 258 15.00 5.49 -0.11
N LYS A 259 15.82 6.31 0.55
CA LYS A 259 17.18 6.65 0.09
C LYS A 259 18.15 5.47 0.06
N SER A 260 17.89 4.42 0.84
CA SER A 260 18.70 3.20 0.85
C SER A 260 18.42 2.27 -0.35
N LYS A 261 17.23 2.39 -0.95
CA LYS A 261 16.80 1.57 -2.10
C LYS A 261 17.34 2.16 -3.40
N LYS A 262 17.77 1.30 -4.32
CA LYS A 262 18.37 1.72 -5.61
C LYS A 262 17.42 2.50 -6.53
N ASN A 263 16.12 2.23 -6.44
CA ASN A 263 15.08 2.75 -7.33
C ASN A 263 14.11 3.73 -6.64
N GLN A 264 14.29 4.07 -5.35
CA GLN A 264 13.36 4.96 -4.62
C GLN A 264 14.06 6.23 -4.08
N HIS A 265 15.07 6.73 -4.78
CA HIS A 265 15.84 7.90 -4.31
C HIS A 265 15.08 9.23 -4.34
N ASP A 266 14.04 9.36 -5.18
CA ASP A 266 13.17 10.54 -5.17
C ASP A 266 12.22 10.45 -3.97
N THR A 267 12.27 11.47 -3.11
CA THR A 267 11.52 11.52 -1.84
C THR A 267 10.45 12.61 -1.87
N SER A 268 10.03 13.10 -3.04
CA SER A 268 9.02 14.18 -3.18
C SER A 268 7.67 13.85 -2.54
N ARG A 269 7.28 12.57 -2.49
CA ARG A 269 6.09 12.12 -1.75
C ARG A 269 6.16 12.42 -0.25
N ILE A 270 7.36 12.49 0.32
CA ILE A 270 7.60 12.93 1.69
C ILE A 270 7.91 14.43 1.69
N ASP A 271 9.02 14.82 1.06
CA ASP A 271 9.66 16.12 1.19
C ASP A 271 8.81 17.30 0.67
N THR A 272 8.03 17.09 -0.38
CA THR A 272 7.23 18.16 -1.01
C THR A 272 5.74 17.88 -1.03
N THR A 273 5.28 16.92 -0.20
CA THR A 273 3.88 16.55 -0.03
C THR A 273 3.54 16.35 1.45
N GLN A 274 3.88 15.20 2.04
CA GLN A 274 3.50 14.87 3.42
C GLN A 274 4.11 15.85 4.45
N ARG A 275 5.40 16.21 4.28
CA ARG A 275 6.05 17.21 5.12
C ARG A 275 5.42 18.60 4.99
N VAL A 276 4.97 18.98 3.79
CA VAL A 276 4.29 20.25 3.58
C VAL A 276 2.97 20.30 4.36
N PHE A 277 2.17 19.24 4.29
CA PHE A 277 0.91 19.18 5.05
C PHE A 277 1.15 19.19 6.57
N LEU A 278 2.22 18.55 7.03
CA LEU A 278 2.62 18.56 8.43
C LEU A 278 3.09 19.95 8.90
N GLU A 279 3.93 20.62 8.10
CA GLU A 279 4.43 21.98 8.36
C GLU A 279 3.33 23.04 8.32
N ASP A 280 2.30 22.82 7.50
CA ASP A 280 1.08 23.64 7.44
C ASP A 280 0.11 23.37 8.61
N GLU A 281 0.46 22.48 9.55
CA GLU A 281 -0.35 22.02 10.68
C GLU A 281 -1.71 21.43 10.25
N ASN A 282 -1.81 20.92 9.01
CA ASN A 282 -3.03 20.34 8.45
C ASN A 282 -3.16 18.85 8.81
N LEU A 283 -3.24 18.55 10.11
CA LEU A 283 -3.36 17.19 10.64
C LEU A 283 -4.66 16.49 10.23
N ASP A 284 -5.69 17.26 9.88
CA ASP A 284 -6.98 16.74 9.39
C ASP A 284 -7.00 16.49 7.88
N LEU A 285 -5.92 16.84 7.15
CA LEU A 285 -5.77 16.68 5.70
C LEU A 285 -6.91 17.37 4.91
N GLU A 286 -7.37 18.52 5.40
CA GLU A 286 -8.49 19.24 4.80
C GLU A 286 -8.07 20.01 3.55
N PRO A 287 -8.85 19.96 2.45
CA PRO A 287 -8.64 20.82 1.30
C PRO A 287 -8.83 22.32 1.62
N PRO A 288 -8.14 23.23 0.93
CA PRO A 288 -7.40 22.98 -0.31
C PRO A 288 -6.01 22.39 -0.05
N LEU A 289 -5.64 21.35 -0.80
CA LEU A 289 -4.32 20.73 -0.73
C LEU A 289 -3.52 21.14 -1.97
N THR A 290 -2.27 21.57 -1.77
CA THR A 290 -1.34 21.86 -2.86
C THR A 290 0.01 21.26 -2.52
N TRP A 291 0.58 20.48 -3.45
CA TRP A 291 1.86 19.82 -3.25
C TRP A 291 2.64 19.71 -4.54
N LYS A 292 3.88 19.25 -4.46
CA LYS A 292 4.68 18.87 -5.62
C LYS A 292 5.06 17.40 -5.57
N MET A 293 4.90 16.73 -6.70
CA MET A 293 5.36 15.35 -6.91
C MET A 293 6.22 15.32 -8.17
N TYR A 294 7.46 14.82 -8.06
CA TYR A 294 8.43 14.81 -9.17
C TYR A 294 8.63 16.16 -9.88
N GLY A 295 8.44 17.26 -9.14
CA GLY A 295 8.51 18.63 -9.65
C GLY A 295 7.22 19.16 -10.31
N GLU A 296 6.20 18.33 -10.49
CA GLU A 296 4.87 18.74 -10.96
C GLU A 296 3.99 19.19 -9.78
N THR A 297 3.27 20.31 -9.94
CA THR A 297 2.36 20.82 -8.92
C THR A 297 0.98 20.19 -9.08
N PHE A 298 0.46 19.64 -7.99
CA PHE A 298 -0.88 19.09 -7.89
C PHE A 298 -1.74 19.92 -6.94
N HIS A 299 -3.06 19.89 -7.14
CA HIS A 299 -4.00 20.66 -6.35
C HIS A 299 -5.35 19.93 -6.20
N ILE A 300 -5.86 19.86 -4.98
CA ILE A 300 -7.25 19.47 -4.66
C ILE A 300 -7.95 20.70 -4.07
N PRO A 301 -9.03 21.20 -4.69
CA PRO A 301 -9.76 22.37 -4.19
C PRO A 301 -10.62 22.03 -2.94
N SER A 302 -11.06 23.07 -2.24
CA SER A 302 -12.08 23.00 -1.16
C SER A 302 -13.41 22.43 -1.62
#